data_AF-K1SJ95-F1
#
_entry.id   AF-K1SJ95-F1
#
_cell.length_a   1.000
_cell.length_b   1.000
_cell.length_c   1.000
_cell.angle_alpha   90.00
_cell.angle_beta   90.00
_cell.angle_gamma   90.00
#
_symmetry.space_group_name_H-M   'P 1'
#
loop_
_entity.id
_entity.type
_entity.pdbx_description
1 polymer ?
#
loop_
_entity_poly.entity_id
_entity_poly.type
_entity_poly.pdbx_seq_one_letter_code
_entity_poly.pdbx_strand_id
1 'polypeptide(L)'
;MAEEFLCGREITISVFPDGEALPTVERVAHKNGIAPYNGDVPVTQNSFAIKDDTKELVKIKEDCVAASQALKIKGLVRIDCREDKNGVFKIF
;
A
#
# COMPACT_ATOMS: atom_id res chain seq x y z
N MET A 1 5.75 4.48 -19.14
CA MET A 1 6.81 4.37 -18.12
C MET A 1 7.09 2.89 -17.91
N ALA A 2 8.34 2.47 -17.73
CA ALA A 2 8.70 1.09 -17.41
C ALA A 2 9.50 1.10 -16.10
N GLU A 3 9.14 0.25 -15.15
CA GLU A 3 9.65 0.25 -13.78
C GLU A 3 10.12 -1.14 -13.36
N GLU A 4 10.88 -1.21 -12.27
CA GLU A 4 11.29 -2.48 -11.67
C GLU A 4 10.05 -3.25 -11.18
N PHE A 5 9.98 -4.55 -11.49
CA PHE A 5 8.92 -5.40 -10.99
C PHE A 5 9.13 -5.74 -9.50
N LEU A 6 8.17 -5.35 -8.66
CA LEU A 6 8.14 -5.64 -7.23
C LEU A 6 7.37 -6.96 -7.00
N CYS A 7 8.08 -8.02 -6.60
CA CYS A 7 7.53 -9.37 -6.57
C CYS A 7 6.88 -9.78 -5.24
N GLY A 8 7.02 -8.98 -4.19
CA GLY A 8 6.55 -9.31 -2.85
C GLY A 8 5.10 -8.85 -2.60
N ARG A 9 4.77 -8.72 -1.30
CA ARG A 9 3.42 -8.39 -0.83
C ARG A 9 3.03 -6.98 -1.23
N GLU A 10 1.77 -6.83 -1.60
CA GLU A 10 1.18 -5.53 -1.90
C GLU A 10 0.31 -5.06 -0.72
N ILE A 11 0.45 -3.80 -0.35
CA ILE A 11 -0.30 -3.17 0.72
C ILE A 11 -0.86 -1.83 0.25
N THR A 12 -1.90 -1.36 0.93
CA THR A 12 -2.45 -0.02 0.76
C THR A 12 -2.45 0.69 2.11
N ILE A 13 -2.01 1.95 2.12
CA ILE A 13 -2.07 2.84 3.28
C ILE A 13 -2.95 4.04 2.90
N SER A 14 -3.96 4.32 3.73
CA SER A 14 -4.81 5.49 3.51
C SER A 14 -4.36 6.62 4.44
N VAL A 15 -4.08 7.79 3.87
CA VAL A 15 -3.49 8.94 4.57
C VAL A 15 -4.40 10.16 4.44
N PHE A 16 -4.74 10.78 5.57
CA PHE A 16 -5.46 12.05 5.63
C PHE A 16 -4.54 13.24 5.37
N PRO A 17 -5.08 14.41 4.96
CA PRO A 17 -4.28 15.60 4.68
C PRO A 17 -3.47 16.14 5.87
N ASP A 18 -3.88 15.84 7.10
CA ASP A 18 -3.18 16.21 8.35
C ASP A 18 -2.05 15.23 8.72
N GLY A 19 -1.89 14.14 7.96
CA GLY A 19 -0.88 13.12 8.17
C GLY A 19 -1.33 11.93 9.02
N GLU A 20 -2.57 11.90 9.50
CA GLU A 20 -3.11 10.69 10.13
C GLU A 20 -3.23 9.57 9.09
N ALA A 21 -2.80 8.36 9.44
CA ALA A 21 -2.87 7.19 8.57
C ALA A 21 -3.77 6.11 9.17
N LEU A 22 -4.66 5.55 8.35
CA LEU A 22 -5.47 4.38 8.71
C LEU A 22 -4.60 3.11 8.77
N PRO A 23 -5.12 2.02 9.39
CA PRO A 23 -4.41 0.74 9.41
C PRO A 23 -4.00 0.28 8.01
N THR A 24 -2.83 -0.32 7.93
CA THR A 24 -2.29 -0.90 6.69
C THR A 24 -3.20 -2.05 6.23
N VAL A 25 -3.51 -2.08 4.94
CA VAL A 25 -4.33 -3.16 4.36
C VAL A 25 -3.46 -3.99 3.42
N GLU A 26 -3.35 -5.28 3.67
CA GLU A 26 -2.73 -6.22 2.74
C GLU A 26 -3.69 -6.58 1.61
N ARG A 27 -3.20 -6.46 0.38
CA ARG A 27 -3.89 -6.85 -0.85
C ARG A 27 -3.47 -8.26 -1.23
N VAL A 28 -4.44 -9.14 -1.47
CA VAL A 28 -4.18 -10.52 -1.91
C VAL A 28 -4.98 -10.89 -3.15
N ALA A 29 -4.87 -12.15 -3.58
CA ALA A 29 -5.54 -12.72 -4.75
C ALA A 29 -5.07 -12.14 -6.10
N HIS A 30 -3.79 -11.74 -6.17
CA HIS A 30 -3.14 -11.36 -7.41
C HIS A 30 -3.13 -12.50 -8.43
N LYS A 31 -3.46 -12.18 -9.68
CA LYS A 31 -3.38 -13.12 -10.82
C LYS A 31 -2.11 -12.79 -11.60
N ASN A 32 -1.15 -13.71 -11.62
CA ASN A 32 0.17 -13.50 -12.26
C ASN A 32 0.90 -12.23 -11.77
N GLY A 33 0.79 -11.94 -10.47
CA GLY A 33 1.41 -10.76 -9.86
C GLY A 33 0.65 -9.45 -10.07
N ILE A 34 -0.50 -9.46 -10.76
CA ILE A 34 -1.35 -8.28 -11.01
C ILE A 34 -2.51 -8.28 -10.02
N ALA A 35 -2.78 -7.14 -9.39
CA ALA A 35 -3.89 -6.98 -8.47
C ALA A 35 -5.22 -7.32 -9.18
N PRO A 36 -6.15 -8.04 -8.53
CA PRO A 36 -7.40 -8.43 -9.16
C PRO A 36 -8.26 -7.18 -9.46
N TYR A 37 -8.97 -7.22 -10.59
CA TYR A 37 -9.96 -6.20 -10.89
C TYR A 37 -11.08 -6.22 -9.84
N ASN A 38 -11.55 -5.05 -9.43
CA ASN A 38 -12.51 -4.91 -8.33
C ASN A 38 -13.85 -5.64 -8.55
N GLY A 39 -14.18 -6.00 -9.79
CA GLY A 39 -15.37 -6.80 -10.12
C GLY A 39 -15.17 -8.32 -10.14
N ASP A 40 -13.92 -8.80 -10.14
CA ASP A 40 -13.60 -10.23 -10.22
C ASP A 40 -13.57 -10.89 -8.84
N VAL A 41 -13.03 -10.18 -7.86
CA VAL A 41 -12.79 -10.69 -6.51
C VAL A 41 -13.40 -9.72 -5.50
N PRO A 42 -14.31 -10.18 -4.62
CA PRO A 42 -14.89 -9.33 -3.58
C PRO A 42 -13.81 -8.70 -2.69
N VAL A 43 -14.02 -7.45 -2.28
CA VAL A 43 -13.10 -6.72 -1.39
C VAL A 43 -12.85 -7.49 -0.08
N THR A 44 -13.90 -8.12 0.46
CA THR A 44 -13.82 -8.96 1.67
C THR A 44 -12.93 -10.19 1.54
N GLN A 45 -12.52 -10.54 0.32
CA GLN A 45 -11.66 -11.68 0.01
C GLN A 45 -10.27 -11.26 -0.50
N ASN A 46 -10.04 -9.97 -0.77
CA ASN A 46 -8.78 -9.48 -1.34
C ASN A 46 -8.08 -8.40 -0.52
N SER A 47 -8.65 -8.00 0.62
CA SER A 47 -8.18 -6.89 1.43
C SER A 47 -8.31 -7.21 2.92
N PHE A 48 -7.19 -7.24 3.63
CA PHE A 48 -7.15 -7.55 5.06
C PHE A 48 -6.37 -6.49 5.84
N ALA A 49 -6.99 -5.92 6.87
CA ALA A 49 -6.28 -5.00 7.76
C ALA A 49 -5.21 -5.76 8.57
N ILE A 50 -3.98 -5.27 8.53
CA ILE A 50 -2.88 -5.77 9.34
C ILE A 50 -3.05 -5.22 10.76
N LYS A 51 -2.98 -6.10 11.76
CA LYS A 51 -3.19 -5.75 13.17
C LYS A 51 -1.96 -5.14 13.82
N ASP A 52 -0.79 -5.70 13.50
CA ASP A 52 0.48 -5.34 14.11
C ASP A 52 1.44 -4.85 13.02
N ASP A 53 1.86 -3.58 13.11
CA ASP A 53 2.84 -3.04 12.17
C ASP A 53 4.24 -3.56 12.54
N THR A 54 4.90 -4.20 11.58
CA THR A 54 6.34 -4.49 11.67
C THR A 54 7.15 -3.20 11.49
N LYS A 55 8.45 -3.24 11.77
CA LYS A 55 9.32 -2.06 11.58
C LYS A 55 9.30 -1.55 10.14
N GLU A 56 9.19 -2.46 9.18
CA GLU A 56 9.11 -2.17 7.75
C GLU A 56 7.78 -1.49 7.40
N LEU A 57 6.67 -1.93 8.00
CA LEU A 57 5.35 -1.33 7.83
C LEU A 57 5.26 0.08 8.44
N VAL A 58 5.88 0.30 9.60
CA VAL A 58 5.98 1.64 10.20
C VAL A 58 6.76 2.56 9.26
N LYS A 59 7.90 2.11 8.75
CA LYS A 59 8.74 2.92 7.86
C LYS A 59 8.01 3.33 6.58
N ILE A 60 7.40 2.40 5.85
CA ILE A 60 6.69 2.75 4.61
C ILE A 60 5.46 3.61 4.88
N LYS A 61 4.82 3.48 6.05
CA LYS A 61 3.73 4.38 6.47
C LYS A 61 4.21 5.81 6.67
N GLU A 62 5.35 6.01 7.32
CA GLU A 62 5.99 7.33 7.43
C GLU A 62 6.33 7.91 6.05
N ASP A 63 6.88 7.08 5.14
CA ASP A 63 7.18 7.49 3.75
C ASP A 63 5.90 7.90 2.99
N CYS A 64 4.78 7.18 3.17
CA CYS A 64 3.48 7.52 2.59
C CYS A 64 2.93 8.85 3.12
N VAL A 65 3.07 9.10 4.43
CA VAL A 65 2.68 10.37 5.05
C VAL A 65 3.53 11.52 4.49
N ALA A 66 4.85 11.33 4.42
CA ALA A 66 5.76 12.31 3.84
C ALA A 66 5.43 12.62 2.36
N ALA A 67 5.13 11.59 1.56
CA ALA A 67 4.72 11.75 0.17
C ALA A 67 3.41 12.53 0.04
N SER A 68 2.39 12.21 0.84
CA SER A 68 1.10 12.91 0.85
C SER A 68 1.27 14.41 1.16
N GLN A 69 2.09 14.73 2.17
CA GLN A 69 2.39 16.10 2.58
C GLN A 69 3.19 16.86 1.50
N ALA A 70 4.21 16.23 0.92
CA ALA A 70 5.03 16.83 -0.14
C ALA A 70 4.20 17.18 -1.38
N LEU A 71 3.23 16.33 -1.73
CA LEU A 71 2.29 16.54 -2.84
C LEU A 71 1.12 17.47 -2.47
N LYS A 72 1.02 17.91 -1.21
CA LYS A 72 -0.04 18.79 -0.69
C LYS A 72 -1.44 18.25 -0.97
N ILE A 73 -1.61 16.93 -0.85
CA ILE A 73 -2.90 16.26 -1.04
C ILE A 73 -3.96 16.90 -0.14
N LYS A 74 -5.15 17.15 -0.70
CA LYS A 74 -6.23 17.90 -0.05
C LYS A 74 -7.35 17.04 0.53
N GLY A 75 -7.36 15.74 0.22
CA GLY A 75 -8.34 14.78 0.74
C GLY A 75 -7.68 13.49 1.20
N LEU A 76 -8.49 12.52 1.63
CA LEU A 76 -8.01 11.17 1.91
C LEU A 76 -7.44 10.55 0.63
N VAL A 77 -6.20 10.06 0.70
CA VAL A 77 -5.55 9.36 -0.42
C VAL A 77 -5.19 7.94 -0.01
N ARG A 78 -5.35 7.01 -0.94
CA ARG A 78 -4.80 5.66 -0.83
C ARG A 78 -3.49 5.63 -1.58
N ILE A 79 -2.44 5.20 -0.91
CA ILE A 79 -1.10 5.03 -1.47
C ILE A 79 -0.83 3.53 -1.48
N ASP A 80 -0.59 2.99 -2.68
CA ASP A 80 -0.27 1.59 -2.87
C ASP A 80 1.25 1.40 -2.76
N CYS A 81 1.66 0.34 -2.06
CA CYS A 81 3.05 0.01 -1.84
C CYS A 81 3.27 -1.49 -2.07
N ARG A 82 4.49 -1.86 -2.45
CA ARG A 82 4.83 -3.26 -2.69
C ARG A 82 6.24 -3.61 -2.26
N GLU A 83 6.41 -4.79 -1.68
CA GLU A 83 7.72 -5.32 -1.31
C GLU A 83 8.53 -5.67 -2.56
N ASP A 84 9.81 -5.30 -2.53
CA ASP A 84 10.81 -5.85 -3.45
C ASP A 84 11.26 -7.25 -3.02
N LYS A 85 12.20 -7.83 -3.78
CA LYS A 85 12.77 -9.16 -3.50
C LYS A 85 13.50 -9.30 -2.16
N ASN A 86 13.82 -8.20 -1.49
CA ASN A 86 14.50 -8.16 -0.20
C ASN A 86 13.51 -7.91 0.97
N GLY A 87 12.21 -7.83 0.69
CA GLY A 87 11.19 -7.52 1.69
C GLY A 87 11.09 -6.03 2.03
N VAL A 88 11.66 -5.15 1.20
CA VAL A 88 11.58 -3.69 1.40
C VAL A 88 10.39 -3.15 0.63
N PHE A 89 9.44 -2.55 1.33
CA PHE A 89 8.30 -1.87 0.70
C PHE A 89 8.73 -0.59 -0.03
N LYS A 90 8.15 -0.36 -1.21
CA LYS A 90 8.30 0.86 -2.01
C LYS A 90 6.93 1.38 -2.44
N ILE A 91 6.79 2.70 -2.55
CA ILE A 91 5.66 3.35 -3.21
C ILE A 91 5.80 3.15 -4.73
N PHE A 92 4.69 2.87 -5.43
CA PHE A 92 4.65 2.73 -6.88
C PHE A 92 3.40 3.41 -7.48
#